data_AF-A0A933EWY3-F1
#
_entry.id   AF-A0A933EWY3-F1
#
_cell.length_a   1.000
_cell.length_b   1.000
_cell.length_c   1.000
_cell.angle_alpha   90.00
_cell.angle_beta   90.00
_cell.angle_gamma   90.00
#
_symmetry.space_group_name_H-M   'P 1'
#
loop_
_entity.id
_entity.type
_entity.pdbx_description
1 polymer ?
#
loop_
_entity_poly.entity_id
_entity_poly.type
_entity_poly.pdbx_seq_one_letter_code
_entity_poly.pdbx_strand_id
1 'polypeptide(L)' 'MKKKRLSKSIRKFIRQQKARIRRGVLDLKKQEELIQELYRPYLKFRNPVSENKS' A
#
# COMPACT_ATOMS: atom_id res chain seq x y z
N MET A 1 19.86 0.27 -11.59
CA MET A 1 19.73 0.24 -10.11
C MET A 1 18.59 -0.68 -9.68
N LYS A 2 18.87 -1.74 -8.90
CA LYS A 2 17.82 -2.61 -8.30
C LYS A 2 17.01 -1.76 -7.31
N LYS A 3 15.74 -1.45 -7.63
CA LYS A 3 14.81 -0.81 -6.67
C LYS A 3 14.83 -1.64 -5.38
N LYS A 4 15.20 -1.04 -4.24
CA LYS A 4 15.18 -1.71 -2.93
C LYS A 4 13.76 -2.25 -2.70
N ARG A 5 13.59 -3.57 -2.83
CA ARG A 5 12.31 -4.23 -2.61
C ARG A 5 12.10 -4.34 -1.09
N LEU A 6 10.88 -4.10 -0.62
CA LEU A 6 10.46 -4.43 0.76
C LEU A 6 10.85 -5.87 1.09
N SER A 7 11.18 -6.18 2.35
CA SER A 7 11.54 -7.54 2.76
C SER A 7 10.42 -8.56 2.46
N LYS A 8 10.77 -9.85 2.37
CA LYS A 8 9.80 -10.92 2.05
C LYS A 8 8.63 -10.95 3.04
N SER A 9 8.90 -10.75 4.33
CA SER A 9 7.90 -10.71 5.40
C SER A 9 6.92 -9.55 5.21
N ILE A 10 7.42 -8.33 4.96
CA ILE A 10 6.59 -7.15 4.73
C ILE A 10 5.69 -7.33 3.50
N ARG A 11 6.22 -7.88 2.40
CA ARG A 11 5.41 -8.15 1.19
C ARG A 11 4.29 -9.16 1.47
N LYS A 12 4.57 -10.21 2.26
CA LYS A 12 3.55 -11.20 2.66
C LYS A 12 2.46 -10.55 3.51
N PHE A 13 2.85 -9.72 4.48
CA PHE A 13 1.93 -8.97 5.33
C PHE A 13 1.00 -8.07 4.49
N ILE A 14 1.57 -7.21 3.64
CA ILE A 14 0.79 -6.29 2.79
C ILE A 14 -0.18 -7.05 1.87
N ARG A 15 0.24 -8.18 1.29
CA ARG A 15 -0.66 -9.02 0.46
C ARG A 15 -1.86 -9.55 1.25
N GLN A 16 -1.64 -9.99 2.49
CA GLN A 16 -2.72 -10.48 3.34
C GLN A 16 -3.68 -9.35 3.73
N GLN A 17 -3.17 -8.18 4.11
CA GLN A 17 -4.01 -7.04 4.49
C GLN A 17 -4.83 -6.51 3.30
N LYS A 18 -4.25 -6.44 2.11
CA LYS A 18 -4.99 -6.11 0.87
C LYS A 18 -6.16 -7.06 0.63
N ALA A 19 -5.94 -8.37 0.81
CA ALA A 19 -7.00 -9.35 0.62
C ALA A 19 -8.12 -9.20 1.67
N ARG A 20 -7.77 -8.84 2.91
CA ARG A 20 -8.77 -8.53 3.96
C ARG A 20 -9.60 -7.30 3.62
N ILE A 21 -8.95 -6.22 3.20
CA ILE A 21 -9.63 -4.97 2.80
C ILE A 21 -10.61 -5.22 1.65
N ARG A 22 -10.20 -5.94 0.60
CA ARG A 22 -11.07 -6.26 -0.54
C ARG A 22 -12.27 -7.14 -0.17
N ARG A 23 -12.17 -7.93 0.89
CA ARG A 23 -13.27 -8.77 1.38
C ARG A 23 -14.18 -8.04 2.37
N GLY A 24 -13.65 -7.09 3.12
CA GLY A 24 -14.36 -6.41 4.21
C GLY A 24 -14.90 -5.01 3.87
N VAL A 25 -14.49 -4.42 2.76
CA VAL A 25 -14.88 -3.06 2.36
C VAL A 25 -15.48 -3.12 0.97
N LEU A 26 -16.75 -2.76 0.82
CA LEU A 26 -17.44 -2.77 -0.48
C LEU A 26 -17.07 -1.56 -1.35
N ASP A 27 -16.83 -0.41 -0.73
CA ASP A 27 -16.46 0.82 -1.43
C ASP A 27 -15.03 0.77 -1.96
N LEU A 28 -14.89 0.86 -3.28
CA LEU A 28 -13.61 0.85 -4.00
C LEU A 28 -12.70 2.02 -3.60
N LYS A 29 -13.27 3.21 -3.36
CA LYS A 29 -12.48 4.38 -2.95
C LYS A 29 -11.91 4.15 -1.56
N LYS A 30 -12.72 3.61 -0.65
CA LYS A 30 -12.27 3.28 0.70
C LYS A 30 -11.24 2.15 0.71
N GLN A 31 -11.37 1.16 -0.18
CA GLN A 31 -10.33 0.15 -0.35
C GLN A 31 -8.99 0.77 -0.74
N GLU A 32 -8.97 1.71 -1.70
CA GLU A 32 -7.75 2.40 -2.11
C GLU A 32 -7.11 3.22 -1.00
N GLU A 33 -7.89 3.99 -0.24
CA GLU A 33 -7.40 4.76 0.91
C GLU A 33 -6.69 3.87 1.94
N LEU A 34 -7.35 2.78 2.35
CA LEU A 34 -6.80 1.83 3.34
C LEU A 34 -5.55 1.11 2.81
N ILE A 35 -5.53 0.82 1.51
CA ILE A 35 -4.35 0.24 0.86
C ILE A 35 -3.19 1.24 0.84
N GLN A 36 -3.43 2.52 0.56
CA GLN A 36 -2.38 3.54 0.61
C GLN A 36 -1.83 3.71 2.02
N GLU A 37 -2.71 3.70 3.03
CA GLU A 37 -2.32 3.77 4.44
C GLU A 37 -1.44 2.58 4.85
N LEU A 38 -1.74 1.37 4.39
CA LEU A 38 -0.89 0.18 4.61
C LEU A 38 0.55 0.34 4.12
N TYR A 39 0.78 1.16 3.09
CA TYR A 39 2.12 1.43 2.59
C TYR A 39 2.82 2.58 3.33
N ARG A 40 2.09 3.51 3.98
CA ARG A 40 2.67 4.70 4.65
C ARG A 40 3.86 4.37 5.59
N PRO A 41 3.77 3.37 6.48
CA PRO A 41 4.87 3.02 7.38
C PRO A 41 6.13 2.55 6.65
N TYR A 42 5.96 1.98 5.46
CA TYR A 42 7.03 1.41 4.64
C TYR A 42 7.51 2.35 3.53
N LEU A 43 6.77 3.44 3.28
CA LEU A 43 7.06 4.46 2.27
C LEU A 43 8.15 5.46 2.68
N LYS A 44 8.69 5.40 3.91
CA LYS A 44 9.95 6.09 4.25
C LYS A 44 11.13 5.76 3.31
N PHE A 45 10.97 4.75 2.43
CA PHE A 45 11.94 4.37 1.40
C PHE A 45 11.56 4.73 -0.05
N ARG A 46 10.46 5.47 -0.27
CA ARG A 46 10.11 5.95 -1.60
C ARG A 46 9.26 7.21 -1.48
N ASN A 47 9.84 8.35 -1.87
CA ASN A 47 9.12 9.61 -2.03
C ASN A 47 7.76 9.33 -2.70
N PRO A 48 6.65 9.85 -2.14
CA PRO A 48 5.34 9.66 -2.72
C PRO A 48 5.32 10.34 -4.10
N VAL A 49 5.38 9.54 -5.15
CA VAL A 49 5.00 10.00 -6.49
C VAL A 49 3.48 10.08 -6.47
N SER A 50 2.98 11.30 -6.24
CA SER A 50 1.86 11.94 -6.96
C SER A 50 1.10 12.90 -6.03
N GLU A 51 1.71 14.04 -5.72
CA GLU A 51 0.94 15.28 -5.62
C GLU A 51 0.80 15.84 -7.03
N ASN A 52 -0.13 15.26 -7.80
CA ASN A 52 -0.76 15.99 -8.91
C ASN A 52 -2.24 16.07 -8.51
N LYS A 53 -2.55 17.02 -7.63
CA LYS A 53 -3.90 17.57 -7.55
C LYS A 53 -3.96 18.68 -8.59
N SER A 54 -4.85 18.52 -9.56
CA SER A 54 -5.31 19.59 -10.46
C SER A 54 -5.88 20.77 -9.67
#